data_AF-A0A101JCQ6-F1
#
_entry.id   AF-A0A101JCQ6-F1
#
_cell.length_a   1.000
_cell.length_b   1.000
_cell.length_c   1.000
_cell.angle_alpha   90.00
_cell.angle_beta   90.00
_cell.angle_gamma   90.00
#
_symmetry.space_group_name_H-M   'P 1'
#
loop_
_entity.id
_entity.type
_entity.pdbx_description
1 polymer ?
#
loop_
_entity_poly.entity_id
_entity_poly.type
_entity_poly.pdbx_seq_one_letter_code
_entity_poly.pdbx_strand_id
1 'polypeptide(L)'
;MAGHRGLHGSEIVFRQPRDADEVRLVLSAAWNDPYSSYAVDGDAHWTLDLVRKWWADRDRLAAWIDGLQQAWSVSERADERDNAAGLRDYGRYLADGLEADLRGYGFWLDHRRAPRPGETLPDL
;
A
#
# COMPACT_ATOMS: atom_id res chain seq x y z
N MET A 1 23.16 11.01 17.30
CA MET A 1 23.77 9.70 16.99
C MET A 1 22.87 8.60 17.51
N ALA A 2 22.15 7.92 16.61
CA ALA A 2 21.72 6.53 16.68
C ALA A 2 20.80 6.31 15.46
N GLY A 3 21.35 5.78 14.38
CA GLY A 3 20.58 5.45 13.19
C GLY A 3 19.73 4.21 13.47
N HIS A 4 18.41 4.38 13.42
CA HIS A 4 17.54 3.24 13.20
C HIS A 4 17.69 2.85 11.73
N ARG A 5 18.52 1.83 11.46
CA ARG A 5 18.37 1.03 10.24
C ARG A 5 17.07 0.26 10.39
N GLY A 6 15.97 0.94 10.07
CA GLY A 6 14.62 0.39 10.06
C GLY A 6 14.52 -0.71 9.01
N LEU A 7 13.77 -1.74 9.34
CA LEU A 7 13.45 -2.88 8.47
C LEU A 7 13.02 -2.38 7.07
N HIS A 8 13.78 -2.74 6.03
CA HIS A 8 13.43 -2.41 4.66
C HIS A 8 12.12 -3.10 4.26
N GLY A 9 11.19 -2.38 3.62
CA GLY A 9 9.92 -2.92 3.12
C GLY A 9 8.74 -2.83 4.11
N SER A 10 8.59 -1.71 4.83
CA SER A 10 7.52 -1.53 5.82
C SER A 10 6.20 -1.02 5.27
N GLU A 11 6.19 -0.28 4.16
CA GLU A 11 4.99 0.39 3.64
C GLU A 11 5.00 0.54 2.11
N ILE A 12 3.86 0.31 1.48
CA ILE A 12 3.61 0.51 0.04
C ILE A 12 2.45 1.50 -0.07
N VAL A 13 2.60 2.54 -0.90
CA VAL A 13 1.48 3.40 -1.26
C VAL A 13 0.46 2.54 -1.98
N PHE A 14 -0.66 2.34 -1.29
CA PHE A 14 -1.65 1.29 -1.51
C PHE A 14 -2.22 1.23 -2.94
N ARG A 15 -2.16 2.32 -3.72
CA ARG A 15 -2.59 2.34 -5.11
C ARG A 15 -1.86 3.46 -5.86
N GLN A 16 -1.40 3.19 -7.07
CA GLN A 16 -0.99 4.26 -7.98
C GLN A 16 -2.25 5.03 -8.42
N PRO A 17 -2.31 6.35 -8.21
CA PRO A 17 -3.50 7.13 -8.56
C PRO A 17 -3.77 7.02 -10.06
N ARG A 18 -5.02 6.75 -10.43
CA ARG A 18 -5.43 6.48 -11.82
C ARG A 18 -5.98 7.71 -12.53
N ASP A 19 -6.30 8.75 -11.78
CA ASP A 19 -6.80 10.03 -12.26
C ASP A 19 -6.26 11.20 -11.41
N ALA A 20 -6.55 12.43 -11.85
CA ALA A 20 -6.06 13.64 -11.22
C ALA A 20 -6.60 13.86 -9.80
N ASP A 21 -7.81 13.38 -9.50
CA ASP A 21 -8.39 13.51 -8.17
C ASP A 21 -7.70 12.58 -7.18
N GLU A 22 -7.39 11.35 -7.59
CA GLU A 22 -6.61 10.42 -6.80
C GLU A 22 -5.16 10.91 -6.59
N VAL A 23 -4.54 11.54 -7.60
CA VAL A 23 -3.23 12.18 -7.43
C VAL A 23 -3.32 13.27 -6.35
N ARG A 24 -4.37 14.10 -6.39
CA ARG A 24 -4.58 15.15 -5.39
C ARG A 24 -4.76 14.58 -3.99
N LEU A 25 -5.43 13.43 -3.84
CA LEU A 25 -5.58 12.75 -2.55
C LEU A 25 -4.22 12.29 -2.01
N VAL A 26 -3.38 11.66 -2.83
CA VAL A 26 -2.03 11.23 -2.43
C VAL A 26 -1.16 12.41 -2.02
N LEU A 27 -1.17 13.50 -2.79
CA LEU A 27 -0.40 14.70 -2.47
C LEU A 27 -0.91 15.40 -1.20
N SER A 28 -2.23 15.41 -0.98
CA SER A 28 -2.83 15.96 0.24
C SER A 28 -2.48 15.11 1.46
N ALA A 29 -2.46 13.78 1.34
CA ALA A 29 -2.03 12.88 2.41
C ALA A 29 -0.55 13.11 2.76
N ALA A 30 0.33 13.15 1.74
CA ALA A 30 1.75 13.44 1.92
C ALA A 30 2.03 14.83 2.52
N TRP A 31 1.15 15.81 2.26
CA TRP A 31 1.26 17.15 2.85
C TRP A 31 0.83 17.19 4.33
N ASN A 32 -0.19 16.41 4.71
CA ASN A 32 -0.71 16.37 6.08
C ASN A 32 0.06 15.43 7.01
N ASP A 33 0.69 14.38 6.47
CA ASP A 33 1.67 13.54 7.15
C ASP A 33 2.99 13.55 6.36
N PRO A 34 3.83 14.58 6.56
CA PRO A 34 5.06 14.77 5.80
C PRO A 34 6.09 13.69 6.16
N TYR A 35 6.01 12.58 5.42
CA TYR A 35 7.04 11.54 5.29
C TYR A 35 7.27 10.64 6.52
N SER A 36 6.37 10.63 7.50
CA SER A 36 6.46 9.72 8.65
C SER A 36 5.98 8.29 8.30
N SER A 37 5.03 8.20 7.37
CA SER A 37 4.34 6.95 6.97
C SER A 37 4.48 6.63 5.47
N TYR A 38 5.37 7.33 4.76
CA TYR A 38 5.61 7.13 3.33
C TYR A 38 7.10 7.13 3.02
N ALA A 39 7.63 5.95 2.71
CA ALA A 39 9.00 5.77 2.27
C ALA A 39 9.12 6.10 0.77
N VAL A 40 9.78 7.22 0.44
CA VAL A 40 9.99 7.68 -0.96
C VAL A 40 11.13 6.95 -1.68
N ASP A 41 11.83 6.06 -0.97
CA ASP A 41 12.96 5.26 -1.43
C ASP A 41 12.58 3.80 -1.70
N GLY A 42 11.27 3.51 -1.80
CA GLY A 42 10.75 2.15 -1.99
C GLY A 42 11.45 1.40 -3.13
N ASP A 43 11.68 2.05 -4.26
CA ASP A 43 12.36 1.47 -5.43
C ASP A 43 13.82 1.08 -5.21
N ALA A 44 14.47 1.65 -4.18
CA ALA A 44 15.83 1.32 -3.78
C ALA A 44 15.89 0.19 -2.75
N HIS A 45 14.77 -0.13 -2.10
CA HIS A 45 14.74 -1.04 -0.94
C HIS A 45 13.80 -2.24 -1.09
N TRP A 46 12.73 -2.12 -1.86
CA TRP A 46 11.87 -3.24 -2.21
C TRP A 46 12.56 -4.14 -3.21
N THR A 47 12.40 -5.44 -3.00
CA THR A 47 12.78 -6.49 -3.94
C THR A 47 11.55 -7.36 -4.18
N LEU A 48 11.52 -8.11 -5.29
CA LEU A 48 10.43 -9.03 -5.56
C LEU A 48 10.20 -10.03 -4.41
N ASP A 49 11.27 -10.50 -3.76
CA ASP A 49 11.18 -11.39 -2.61
C ASP A 49 10.56 -10.73 -1.39
N LEU A 50 10.86 -9.45 -1.13
CA LEU A 50 10.21 -8.69 -0.07
C LEU A 50 8.72 -8.49 -0.38
N VAL A 51 8.37 -8.19 -1.64
CA VAL A 51 6.96 -8.06 -2.08
C VAL A 51 6.20 -9.36 -1.85
N ARG A 52 6.76 -10.52 -2.25
CA ARG A 52 6.18 -11.85 -2.01
C ARG A 52 5.98 -12.12 -0.52
N LYS A 53 6.99 -11.84 0.30
CA LYS A 53 6.90 -12.04 1.75
C LYS A 53 5.79 -11.17 2.37
N TRP A 54 5.69 -9.92 1.95
CA TRP A 54 4.63 -9.02 2.41
C TRP A 54 3.25 -9.52 1.96
N TRP A 55 3.12 -9.93 0.69
CA TRP A 55 1.88 -10.48 0.14
C TRP A 55 1.42 -11.77 0.82
N ALA A 56 2.36 -12.63 1.23
CA ALA A 56 2.08 -13.83 2.00
C ALA A 56 1.55 -13.53 3.42
N ASP A 57 1.88 -12.38 4.01
CA ASP A 57 1.37 -11.92 5.32
C ASP A 57 0.08 -11.08 5.21
N ARG A 58 -0.53 -10.98 4.02
CA ARG A 58 -1.69 -10.10 3.79
C ARG A 58 -2.91 -10.42 4.63
N ASP A 59 -3.08 -11.67 5.07
CA ASP A 59 -4.21 -12.07 5.91
C ASP A 59 -4.14 -11.40 7.29
N ARG A 60 -2.92 -11.13 7.79
CA ARG A 60 -2.72 -10.35 9.02
C ARG A 60 -3.19 -8.91 8.84
N LEU A 61 -2.92 -8.32 7.68
CA LEU A 61 -3.41 -6.98 7.34
C LEU A 61 -4.94 -6.97 7.19
N ALA A 62 -5.52 -7.97 6.52
CA ALA A 62 -6.97 -8.09 6.39
C ALA A 62 -7.66 -8.16 7.75
N ALA A 63 -7.14 -8.99 8.68
CA ALA A 63 -7.67 -9.08 10.04
C ALA A 63 -7.56 -7.76 10.83
N TRP A 64 -6.47 -7.01 10.62
CA TRP A 64 -6.30 -5.68 11.22
C TRP A 64 -7.30 -4.67 10.66
N ILE A 65 -7.53 -4.66 9.34
CA ILE A 65 -8.53 -3.81 8.67
C ILE A 65 -9.93 -4.10 9.24
N ASP A 66 -10.31 -5.38 9.32
CA ASP A 66 -11.62 -5.79 9.83
C ASP A 66 -11.83 -5.34 11.29
N GLY A 67 -10.83 -5.52 12.14
CA GLY A 67 -10.89 -5.13 13.55
C GLY A 67 -11.07 -3.61 13.73
N LEU A 68 -10.29 -2.81 12.99
CA LEU A 68 -10.43 -1.36 13.04
C LEU A 68 -11.74 -0.87 12.44
N GLN A 69 -12.18 -1.46 11.32
CA GLN A 69 -13.46 -1.09 10.71
C GLN A 69 -14.61 -1.31 11.68
N GLN A 70 -14.63 -2.43 12.42
CA GLN A 70 -15.66 -2.70 13.43
C GLN A 70 -15.61 -1.66 14.55
N ALA A 71 -14.43 -1.39 15.11
CA ALA A 71 -14.27 -0.44 16.21
C ALA A 71 -14.65 1.00 15.82
N TRP A 72 -14.18 1.45 14.65
CA TRP A 72 -14.33 2.83 14.23
C TRP A 72 -15.70 3.15 13.63
N SER A 73 -16.41 2.16 13.08
CA SER A 73 -17.75 2.37 12.51
C SER A 73 -18.79 2.86 13.53
N VAL A 74 -18.58 2.57 14.81
CA VAL A 74 -19.44 2.96 15.93
C VAL A 74 -18.82 4.02 16.84
N SER A 75 -17.66 4.56 16.48
CA SER A 75 -16.98 5.57 17.30
C SER A 75 -17.80 6.86 17.40
N GLU A 76 -17.70 7.55 18.54
CA GLU A 76 -18.23 8.91 18.72
C GLU A 76 -17.43 9.95 17.92
N ARG A 77 -16.18 9.64 17.58
CA ARG A 77 -15.29 10.52 16.82
C ARG A 77 -15.59 10.47 15.33
N ALA A 78 -15.79 11.64 14.72
CA ALA A 78 -16.18 11.75 13.32
C ALA A 78 -15.08 11.34 12.33
N ASP A 79 -13.81 11.66 12.65
CA ASP A 79 -12.62 11.27 11.90
C ASP A 79 -12.44 9.74 11.87
N GLU A 80 -12.67 9.04 12.98
CA GLU A 80 -12.60 7.58 13.00
C GLU A 80 -13.68 6.93 12.12
N ARG A 81 -14.92 7.44 12.17
CA ARG A 81 -15.99 6.94 11.30
C ARG A 81 -15.70 7.15 9.81
N ASP A 82 -15.12 8.30 9.45
CA ASP A 82 -14.68 8.58 8.08
C ASP A 82 -13.54 7.64 7.65
N ASN A 83 -12.54 7.46 8.50
CA ASN A 83 -11.43 6.53 8.25
C ASN A 83 -11.91 5.07 8.10
N ALA A 84 -12.99 4.67 8.78
CA ALA A 84 -13.59 3.35 8.63
C ALA A 84 -14.13 3.09 7.21
N ALA A 85 -14.56 4.15 6.49
CA ALA A 85 -14.92 4.04 5.08
C ALA A 85 -13.69 3.77 4.20
N GLY A 86 -12.59 4.50 4.44
CA GLY A 86 -11.32 4.27 3.76
C GLY A 86 -10.75 2.87 3.99
N LEU A 87 -10.85 2.34 5.22
CA LEU A 87 -10.45 0.96 5.54
C LEU A 87 -11.28 -0.09 4.78
N ARG A 88 -12.57 0.16 4.56
CA ARG A 88 -13.42 -0.74 3.76
C ARG A 88 -12.99 -0.78 2.30
N ASP A 89 -12.66 0.38 1.74
CA ASP A 89 -12.14 0.47 0.38
C ASP A 89 -10.75 -0.18 0.29
N TYR A 90 -9.93 -0.07 1.35
CA TYR A 90 -8.69 -0.84 1.47
C TYR A 90 -9.00 -2.33 1.40
N GLY A 91 -9.82 -2.86 2.30
CA GLY A 91 -10.15 -4.29 2.34
C GLY A 91 -10.64 -4.81 0.98
N ARG A 92 -11.48 -4.05 0.27
CA ARG A 92 -11.94 -4.41 -1.08
C ARG A 92 -10.79 -4.54 -2.07
N TYR A 93 -9.89 -3.57 -2.12
CA TYR A 93 -8.80 -3.59 -3.08
C TYR A 93 -7.67 -4.56 -2.67
N LEU A 94 -7.49 -4.83 -1.38
CA LEU A 94 -6.63 -5.92 -0.90
C LEU A 94 -7.13 -7.28 -1.42
N ALA A 95 -8.44 -7.48 -1.43
CA ALA A 95 -9.07 -8.71 -1.93
C ALA A 95 -9.10 -8.77 -3.47
N ASP A 96 -9.27 -7.64 -4.14
CA ASP A 96 -9.41 -7.56 -5.59
C ASP A 96 -8.76 -6.28 -6.14
N GLY A 97 -7.54 -6.42 -6.67
CA GLY A 97 -6.79 -5.36 -7.34
C GLY A 97 -5.33 -5.24 -6.90
N LEU A 98 -5.04 -5.32 -5.60
CA LEU A 98 -3.69 -5.09 -5.08
C LEU A 98 -2.68 -6.11 -5.63
N GLU A 99 -3.08 -7.38 -5.79
CA GLU A 99 -2.18 -8.40 -6.35
C GLU A 99 -1.68 -8.00 -7.74
N ALA A 100 -2.57 -7.53 -8.63
CA ALA A 100 -2.20 -7.15 -9.99
C ALA A 100 -1.22 -5.97 -10.00
N ASP A 101 -1.45 -4.97 -9.15
CA ASP A 101 -0.57 -3.81 -9.02
C ASP A 101 0.80 -4.21 -8.45
N LEU A 102 0.84 -5.09 -7.44
CA LEU A 102 2.08 -5.63 -6.87
C LEU A 102 2.86 -6.49 -7.86
N ARG A 103 2.18 -7.25 -8.73
CA ARG A 103 2.82 -8.01 -9.81
C ARG A 103 3.46 -7.09 -10.84
N GLY A 104 2.76 -6.01 -11.20
CA GLY A 104 3.30 -4.94 -12.04
C GLY A 104 4.51 -4.25 -11.41
N TYR A 105 4.45 -3.98 -10.11
CA TYR A 105 5.58 -3.42 -9.37
C TYR A 105 6.76 -4.39 -9.28
N GLY A 106 6.49 -5.68 -9.02
CA GLY A 106 7.50 -6.75 -9.03
C GLY A 106 8.23 -6.83 -10.37
N PHE A 107 7.51 -6.72 -11.49
CA PHE A 107 8.12 -6.61 -12.81
C PHE A 107 9.05 -5.39 -12.93
N TRP A 108 8.59 -4.22 -12.44
CA TRP A 108 9.38 -3.00 -12.46
C TRP A 108 10.65 -3.10 -11.62
N LEU A 109 10.61 -3.74 -10.45
CA LEU A 109 11.78 -3.90 -9.58
C LEU A 109 12.93 -4.63 -10.30
N ASP A 110 12.59 -5.65 -11.09
CA ASP A 110 13.55 -6.45 -11.86
C ASP A 110 14.01 -5.76 -13.16
N HIS A 111 13.09 -5.11 -13.89
CA HIS A 111 13.36 -4.60 -15.24
C HIS A 111 13.59 -3.10 -15.33
N ARG A 112 13.26 -2.35 -14.26
CA ARG A 112 13.29 -0.89 -14.16
C ARG A 112 12.49 -0.18 -15.27
N ARG A 113 11.38 -0.80 -15.66
CA ARG A 113 10.39 -0.27 -16.60
C ARG A 113 9.03 -0.92 -16.38
N ALA A 114 7.97 -0.29 -16.88
CA ALA A 114 6.64 -0.88 -16.89
C ALA A 114 6.57 -2.12 -17.82
N PRO A 115 5.71 -3.11 -17.50
CA PRO A 115 5.42 -4.22 -18.38
C PRO A 115 4.66 -3.75 -19.63
N ARG A 116 4.94 -4.38 -20.78
CA ARG A 116 4.23 -4.19 -22.04
C ARG A 116 3.08 -5.21 -22.16
N PRO A 117 2.07 -4.94 -22.99
CA PRO A 117 1.01 -5.90 -23.25
C PRO A 117 1.58 -7.25 -23.70
N GLY A 118 1.17 -8.33 -23.03
CA GLY A 118 1.61 -9.70 -23.32
C GLY A 118 2.88 -10.16 -22.58
N GLU A 119 3.53 -9.30 -21.81
CA GLU A 119 4.64 -9.74 -20.94
C GLU A 119 4.11 -10.43 -19.68
N THR A 120 4.76 -11.54 -19.31
CA THR A 120 4.42 -12.29 -18.09
C THR A 120 4.87 -11.51 -16.85
N LEU A 121 3.95 -11.31 -15.91
CA LEU A 121 4.24 -10.71 -14.62
C LEU A 121 4.65 -11.78 -13.61
N PRO A 122 5.58 -11.47 -12.67
CA PRO A 122 5.95 -12.42 -11.63
C PRO A 122 4.75 -12.83 -10.77
N ASP A 123 4.80 -14.05 -10.21
CA ASP A 123 3.83 -14.51 -9.22
C ASP A 123 4.21 -14.02 -7.81
N LEU A 124 3.18 -13.84 -6.96
CA LEU A 124 3.28 -13.35 -5.58
C LEU A 124 2.90 -14.41 -4.55
#